data_AF-G9PRJ5-F1
#
_entry.id   AF-G9PRJ5-F1
#
_cell.length_a   1.000
_cell.length_b   1.000
_cell.length_c   1.000
_cell.angle_alpha   90.00
_cell.angle_beta   90.00
_cell.angle_gamma   90.00
#
_symmetry.space_group_name_H-M   'P 1'
#
loop_
_entity.id
_entity.type
_entity.pdbx_description
1 polymer ?
#
loop_
_entity_poly.entity_id
_entity_poly.type
_entity_poly.pdbx_seq_one_letter_code
_entity_poly.pdbx_strand_id
1 'polypeptide(L)'
;VERRERIDMALSDWRSQLVDLGGVASLDDITLLDGVVDLTAAHPSGLAQLYAGRPTHLSSIVRERNALGEARQSLREVSARTDILARQFGVAPVYLAIGVATWNETVPQDGEDDGSIHLADGASPEAADLTAQIPHVERIAAEHAARNALAAAGLTVPEAPSGPRVRTVNAPVLLPPVRLA
;
A
#
# COMPACT_ATOMS: atom_id res chain seq x y z
N VAL A 1 -16.64 4.02 -33.78
CA VAL A 1 -15.83 4.34 -32.58
C VAL A 1 -15.63 5.85 -32.51
N GLU A 2 -16.48 6.52 -31.72
CA GLU A 2 -16.37 7.97 -31.50
C GLU A 2 -15.00 8.28 -30.87
N ARG A 3 -14.45 9.49 -31.11
CA ARG A 3 -13.15 9.93 -30.57
C ARG A 3 -13.01 9.67 -29.06
N ARG A 4 -14.11 9.76 -28.31
CA ARG A 4 -14.15 9.52 -26.86
C ARG A 4 -13.81 8.07 -26.50
N GLU A 5 -14.39 7.10 -27.18
CA GLU A 5 -14.14 5.67 -26.95
C GLU A 5 -12.67 5.28 -27.18
N ARG A 6 -12.01 5.89 -28.19
CA ARG A 6 -10.56 5.72 -28.39
C ARG A 6 -9.71 6.35 -27.29
N ILE A 7 -10.14 7.48 -26.75
CA ILE A 7 -9.44 8.14 -25.63
C ILE A 7 -9.59 7.29 -24.37
N ASP A 8 -10.79 6.79 -24.09
CA ASP A 8 -11.08 5.97 -22.91
C ASP A 8 -10.28 4.65 -22.95
N MET A 9 -10.21 3.98 -24.11
CA MET A 9 -9.35 2.81 -24.29
C MET A 9 -7.86 3.14 -24.06
N ALA A 10 -7.34 4.18 -24.71
CA ALA A 10 -5.94 4.56 -24.55
C ALA A 10 -5.58 4.95 -23.10
N LEU A 11 -6.53 5.57 -22.38
CA LEU A 11 -6.38 5.93 -20.98
C LEU A 11 -6.41 4.69 -20.06
N SER A 12 -7.25 3.70 -20.39
CA SER A 12 -7.29 2.42 -19.68
C SER A 12 -5.99 1.66 -19.86
N ASP A 13 -5.51 1.53 -21.09
CA ASP A 13 -4.24 0.86 -21.42
C ASP A 13 -3.06 1.55 -20.72
N TRP A 14 -3.02 2.89 -20.77
CA TRP A 14 -1.99 3.66 -20.09
C TRP A 14 -2.03 3.49 -18.57
N ARG A 15 -3.22 3.42 -17.96
CA ARG A 15 -3.36 3.16 -16.51
C ARG A 15 -2.92 1.75 -16.14
N SER A 16 -3.27 0.74 -16.93
CA SER A 16 -2.81 -0.64 -16.72
C SER A 16 -1.29 -0.72 -16.80
N GLN A 17 -0.68 -0.11 -17.81
CA GLN A 17 0.78 -0.03 -17.93
C GLN A 17 1.43 0.70 -16.74
N LEU A 18 0.78 1.76 -16.21
CA LEU A 18 1.25 2.44 -15.01
C LEU A 18 1.16 1.56 -13.75
N VAL A 19 0.11 0.75 -13.62
CA VAL A 19 -0.04 -0.20 -12.50
C VAL A 19 1.07 -1.26 -12.57
N ASP A 20 1.33 -1.81 -13.75
CA ASP A 20 2.39 -2.80 -13.96
C ASP A 20 3.78 -2.22 -13.68
N LEU A 21 4.03 -0.97 -14.11
CA LEU A 21 5.29 -0.27 -13.87
C LEU A 21 5.45 0.14 -12.39
N GLY A 22 4.35 0.46 -11.73
CA GLY A 22 4.29 0.83 -10.32
C GLY A 22 4.57 -0.33 -9.36
N GLY A 23 4.50 -1.57 -9.84
CA GLY A 23 4.69 -2.77 -9.04
C GLY A 23 3.62 -2.93 -7.95
N VAL A 24 3.78 -3.96 -7.10
CA VAL A 24 3.00 -4.10 -5.88
C VAL A 24 3.25 -2.84 -5.05
N ALA A 25 2.19 -2.08 -4.75
CA ALA A 25 2.30 -0.88 -3.95
C ALA A 25 3.06 -1.24 -2.67
N SER A 26 4.22 -0.62 -2.45
CA SER A 26 5.09 -0.81 -1.27
C SER A 26 4.40 -0.49 0.07
N LEU A 27 3.09 -0.24 0.04
CA LEU A 27 2.18 0.09 1.12
C LEU A 27 1.44 -1.12 1.68
N ASP A 28 1.48 -2.29 1.01
CA ASP A 28 0.91 -3.53 1.53
C ASP A 28 1.61 -3.97 2.84
N ASP A 29 2.90 -3.63 2.97
CA ASP A 29 3.67 -3.79 4.19
C ASP A 29 4.52 -2.54 4.45
N ILE A 30 3.97 -1.63 5.25
CA ILE A 30 4.63 -0.38 5.63
C ILE A 30 5.94 -0.60 6.42
N THR A 31 6.18 -1.79 6.97
CA THR A 31 7.41 -2.10 7.71
C THR A 31 8.62 -2.28 6.80
N LEU A 32 8.38 -2.55 5.52
CA LEU A 32 9.42 -2.66 4.50
C LEU A 32 9.80 -1.30 3.88
N LEU A 33 9.09 -0.23 4.26
CA LEU A 33 9.41 1.11 3.81
C LEU A 33 10.64 1.63 4.55
N ASP A 34 11.66 1.96 3.77
CA ASP A 34 12.80 2.68 4.32
C ASP A 34 12.47 4.19 4.50
N GLY A 35 13.00 4.79 5.56
CA GLY A 35 12.89 6.23 5.80
C GLY A 35 11.54 6.66 6.41
N VAL A 36 10.82 5.77 7.09
CA VAL A 36 9.57 6.15 7.76
C VAL A 36 9.85 7.04 8.98
N VAL A 37 9.01 8.06 9.18
CA VAL A 37 9.01 8.88 10.39
C VAL A 37 7.83 8.44 11.24
N ASP A 38 8.10 7.83 12.39
CA ASP A 38 7.08 7.47 13.35
C ASP A 38 6.58 8.72 14.11
N LEU A 39 5.27 8.97 14.01
CA LEU A 39 4.59 10.08 14.68
C LEU A 39 3.70 9.63 15.85
N THR A 40 3.78 8.37 16.27
CA THR A 40 2.96 7.80 17.35
C THR A 40 3.12 8.56 18.67
N ALA A 41 4.36 8.97 18.99
CA ALA A 41 4.67 9.74 20.20
C ALA A 41 4.75 11.26 19.96
N ALA A 42 4.18 11.76 18.86
CA ALA A 42 4.25 13.17 18.52
C ALA A 42 3.47 14.05 19.49
N HIS A 43 3.98 15.28 19.67
CA HIS A 43 3.37 16.28 20.52
C HIS A 43 2.02 16.76 19.93
N PRO A 44 0.91 16.74 20.70
CA PRO A 44 -0.43 17.01 20.18
C PRO A 44 -0.57 18.36 19.48
N SER A 45 0.07 19.40 20.02
CA SER A 45 0.03 20.74 19.40
C SER A 45 0.71 20.79 18.02
N GLY A 46 1.77 20.00 17.81
CA GLY A 46 2.43 19.90 16.51
C GLY A 46 1.58 19.14 15.50
N LEU A 47 1.00 18.01 15.91
CA LEU A 47 0.07 17.24 15.07
C LEU A 47 -1.16 18.07 14.67
N ALA A 48 -1.73 18.85 15.59
CA ALA A 48 -2.87 19.72 15.28
C ALA A 48 -2.53 20.75 14.19
N GLN A 49 -1.32 21.31 14.20
CA GLN A 49 -0.86 22.24 13.15
C GLN A 49 -0.66 21.52 11.82
N LEU A 50 -0.06 20.33 11.85
CA LEU A 50 0.15 19.50 10.67
C LEU A 50 -1.18 19.13 10.01
N TYR A 51 -2.15 18.65 10.80
CA TYR A 51 -3.49 18.30 10.32
C TYR A 51 -4.30 19.51 9.85
N ALA A 52 -4.04 20.69 10.40
CA ALA A 52 -4.61 21.94 9.90
C ALA A 52 -3.97 22.44 8.60
N GLY A 53 -3.02 21.68 8.01
CA GLY A 53 -2.32 22.05 6.78
C GLY A 53 -1.36 23.24 6.96
N ARG A 54 -0.98 23.57 8.20
CA ARG A 54 -0.07 24.68 8.48
C ARG A 54 1.39 24.25 8.33
N PRO A 55 2.29 25.14 7.89
CA PRO A 55 3.73 24.90 7.99
C PRO A 55 4.10 24.54 9.43
N THR A 56 4.63 23.33 9.63
CA THR A 56 4.87 22.78 10.96
C THR A 56 6.32 22.33 11.07
N HIS A 57 7.06 22.91 12.01
CA HIS A 57 8.43 22.47 12.28
C HIS A 57 8.43 21.08 12.91
N LEU A 58 9.40 20.24 12.50
CA LEU A 58 9.57 18.92 13.10
C LEU A 58 9.80 18.98 14.62
N SER A 59 10.44 20.04 15.13
CA SER A 59 10.62 20.28 16.58
C SER A 59 9.33 20.62 17.34
N SER A 60 8.26 21.01 16.63
CA SER A 60 6.92 21.17 17.22
C SER A 60 6.20 19.83 17.37
N ILE A 61 6.59 18.83 16.58
CA ILE A 61 6.05 17.48 16.54
C ILE A 61 6.86 16.56 17.46
N VAL A 62 8.18 16.52 17.30
CA VAL A 62 9.09 15.69 18.09
C VAL A 62 9.86 16.57 19.07
N ARG A 63 9.56 16.43 20.37
CA ARG A 63 10.14 17.27 21.44
C ARG A 63 11.47 16.74 21.97
N GLU A 64 11.60 15.42 22.06
CA GLU A 64 12.81 14.78 22.60
C GLU A 64 13.97 14.92 21.62
N ARG A 65 15.16 15.31 22.11
CA ARG A 65 16.29 15.68 21.24
C ARG A 65 16.82 14.51 20.43
N ASN A 66 16.91 13.34 21.06
CA ASN A 66 17.39 12.13 20.39
C ASN A 66 16.42 11.69 19.28
N ALA A 67 15.14 11.59 19.62
CA ALA A 67 14.07 11.27 18.66
C ALA A 67 13.98 12.31 17.53
N LEU A 68 14.20 13.59 17.82
CA LEU A 68 14.24 14.65 16.81
C LEU A 68 15.42 14.46 15.85
N GLY A 69 16.56 13.98 16.33
CA GLY A 69 17.73 13.66 15.51
C GLY A 69 17.44 12.52 14.53
N GLU A 70 16.85 11.44 15.04
CA GLU A 70 16.41 10.28 14.24
C GLU A 70 15.35 10.68 13.20
N ALA A 71 14.31 11.39 13.61
CA ALA A 71 13.26 11.86 12.71
C ALA A 71 13.80 12.77 11.60
N ARG A 72 14.80 13.62 11.90
CA ARG A 72 15.49 14.43 10.87
C ARG A 72 16.28 13.57 9.89
N GLN A 73 16.91 12.49 10.35
CA GLN A 73 17.64 11.59 9.48
C GLN A 73 16.67 10.83 8.56
N SER A 74 15.60 10.25 9.12
CA SER A 74 14.55 9.60 8.32
C SER A 74 13.95 10.56 7.28
N LEU A 75 13.63 11.80 7.65
CA LEU A 75 13.12 12.80 6.68
C LEU A 75 14.11 13.12 5.55
N ARG A 76 15.42 13.14 5.83
CA ARG A 76 16.44 13.32 4.78
C ARG A 76 16.44 12.15 3.81
N GLU A 77 16.28 10.93 4.32
CA GLU A 77 16.18 9.73 3.49
C GLU A 77 14.92 9.74 2.63
N VAL A 78 13.76 10.13 3.20
CA VAL A 78 12.53 10.35 2.42
C VAL A 78 12.78 11.38 1.33
N SER A 79 13.30 12.55 1.68
CA SER A 79 13.55 13.63 0.71
C SER A 79 14.46 13.16 -0.42
N ALA A 80 15.54 12.45 -0.11
CA ALA A 80 16.46 11.92 -1.12
C ALA A 80 15.79 10.90 -2.05
N ARG A 81 14.97 9.98 -1.50
CA ARG A 81 14.19 9.02 -2.30
C ARG A 81 13.16 9.72 -3.17
N THR A 82 12.42 10.66 -2.59
CA THR A 82 11.44 11.48 -3.29
C THR A 82 12.08 12.24 -4.46
N ASP A 83 13.28 12.80 -4.27
CA ASP A 83 14.02 13.47 -5.34
C ASP A 83 14.42 12.52 -6.48
N ILE A 84 14.84 11.29 -6.16
CA ILE A 84 15.15 10.26 -7.17
C ILE A 84 13.89 9.90 -7.95
N LEU A 85 12.80 9.60 -7.25
CA LEU A 85 11.52 9.22 -7.85
C LEU A 85 10.93 10.35 -8.68
N ALA A 86 10.98 11.59 -8.19
CA ALA A 86 10.51 12.76 -8.93
C ALA A 86 11.30 13.00 -10.21
N ARG A 87 12.62 12.74 -10.23
CA ARG A 87 13.43 12.81 -11.45
C ARG A 87 13.10 11.70 -12.44
N GLN A 88 12.82 10.49 -11.95
CA GLN A 88 12.55 9.34 -12.80
C GLN A 88 11.12 9.35 -13.38
N PHE A 89 10.13 9.73 -12.57
CA PHE A 89 8.71 9.61 -12.88
C PHE A 89 7.96 10.95 -12.97
N GLY A 90 8.61 12.07 -12.67
CA GLY A 90 8.01 13.42 -12.68
C GLY A 90 7.14 13.74 -11.46
N VAL A 91 6.79 12.75 -10.64
CA VAL A 91 5.92 12.91 -9.47
C VAL A 91 6.32 11.94 -8.35
N ALA A 92 6.47 12.47 -7.14
CA ALA A 92 6.76 11.68 -5.94
C ALA A 92 6.12 12.37 -4.72
N PRO A 93 4.81 12.19 -4.50
CA PRO A 93 4.14 12.77 -3.35
C PRO A 93 4.55 12.03 -2.07
N VAL A 94 4.72 12.79 -0.98
CA VAL A 94 4.90 12.24 0.36
C VAL A 94 3.56 12.30 1.06
N TYR A 95 3.11 11.17 1.61
CA TYR A 95 1.84 11.08 2.32
C TYR A 95 2.06 10.84 3.81
N LEU A 96 1.07 11.25 4.61
CA LEU A 96 0.98 10.88 6.01
C LEU A 96 -0.05 9.75 6.16
N ALA A 97 0.35 8.64 6.77
CA ALA A 97 -0.57 7.56 7.12
C ALA A 97 -1.04 7.71 8.57
N ILE A 98 -2.34 7.54 8.81
CA ILE A 98 -2.91 7.53 10.18
C ILE A 98 -3.05 6.12 10.75
N GLY A 99 -3.04 5.11 9.87
CA GLY A 99 -3.18 3.71 10.24
C GLY A 99 -3.29 2.83 9.00
N VAL A 100 -3.57 1.55 9.23
CA VAL A 100 -3.81 0.55 8.17
C VAL A 100 -5.21 0.01 8.34
N ALA A 101 -6.02 0.09 7.29
CA ALA A 101 -7.32 -0.56 7.21
C ALA A 101 -7.12 -1.98 6.68
N THR A 102 -7.77 -2.95 7.33
CA THR A 102 -7.72 -4.36 6.95
C THR A 102 -9.12 -4.84 6.64
N TRP A 103 -9.31 -5.46 5.46
CA TRP A 103 -10.56 -6.10 5.09
C TRP A 103 -10.29 -7.40 4.33
N ASN A 104 -11.32 -8.25 4.23
CA ASN A 104 -11.28 -9.46 3.42
C ASN A 104 -11.98 -9.19 2.10
N GLU A 105 -11.28 -9.45 1.00
CA GLU A 105 -11.78 -9.33 -0.36
C GLU A 105 -11.92 -10.71 -0.98
N THR A 106 -13.06 -10.98 -1.59
CA THR A 106 -13.26 -12.18 -2.38
C THR A 106 -12.67 -11.96 -3.76
N VAL A 107 -11.61 -12.70 -4.10
CA VAL A 107 -10.99 -12.64 -5.42
C VAL A 107 -11.85 -13.45 -6.39
N PRO A 108 -12.40 -12.84 -7.46
CA PRO A 108 -13.05 -13.58 -8.54
C PRO A 108 -12.07 -14.59 -9.12
N GLN A 109 -12.55 -15.78 -9.46
CA GLN A 109 -11.73 -16.80 -10.08
C GLN A 109 -11.21 -16.28 -11.43
N ASP A 110 -9.91 -16.42 -11.69
CA ASP A 110 -9.28 -16.08 -12.98
C ASP A 110 -10.10 -16.71 -14.12
N GLY A 111 -10.91 -15.89 -14.80
CA GLY A 111 -11.90 -16.38 -15.78
C GLY A 111 -12.90 -15.34 -16.27
N GLU A 112 -13.19 -14.29 -15.50
CA GLU A 112 -14.00 -13.14 -15.96
C GLU A 112 -13.28 -11.84 -15.57
N ASP A 113 -12.28 -11.47 -16.36
CA ASP A 113 -11.67 -10.14 -16.33
C ASP A 113 -12.62 -9.15 -17.04
N ASP A 114 -13.70 -8.76 -16.36
CA ASP A 114 -14.44 -7.55 -16.74
C ASP A 114 -13.81 -6.40 -15.95
N GLY A 115 -12.88 -5.69 -16.62
CA GLY A 115 -11.92 -4.70 -16.08
C GLY A 115 -12.51 -3.50 -15.34
N SER A 116 -13.33 -3.76 -14.33
CA SER A 116 -13.98 -2.80 -13.46
C SER A 116 -13.20 -2.73 -12.15
N ILE A 117 -12.50 -1.62 -11.98
CA ILE A 117 -11.90 -1.25 -10.69
C ILE A 117 -13.07 -0.92 -9.76
N HIS A 118 -13.48 -1.87 -8.92
CA HIS A 118 -14.48 -1.64 -7.89
C HIS A 118 -13.88 -0.77 -6.77
N LEU A 119 -13.99 0.55 -6.92
CA LEU A 119 -13.91 1.47 -5.79
C LEU A 119 -15.17 1.23 -4.94
N ALA A 120 -15.07 0.32 -3.98
CA ALA A 120 -16.17 -0.03 -3.11
C ALA A 120 -16.62 1.20 -2.29
N ASP A 121 -17.82 1.69 -2.60
CA ASP A 121 -18.56 2.67 -1.83
C ASP A 121 -18.99 2.04 -0.49
N GLY A 122 -18.95 2.84 0.57
CA GLY A 122 -19.05 2.36 1.94
C GLY A 122 -20.45 1.86 2.29
N ALA A 123 -20.57 0.58 2.67
CA ALA A 123 -21.72 0.09 3.42
C ALA A 123 -21.33 -1.13 4.30
N SER A 124 -21.41 -0.92 5.62
CA SER A 124 -21.56 -1.97 6.65
C SER A 124 -23.02 -2.50 6.61
N PRO A 125 -23.41 -3.72 7.05
CA PRO A 125 -22.96 -4.51 8.23
C PRO A 125 -22.66 -6.00 7.85
N GLU A 126 -22.22 -6.95 8.67
CA GLU A 126 -22.63 -7.40 10.00
C GLU A 126 -21.59 -8.42 10.50
N ALA A 127 -21.53 -8.62 11.82
CA ALA A 127 -20.46 -9.30 12.53
C ALA A 127 -20.32 -10.82 12.24
N ALA A 128 -19.09 -11.28 12.04
CA ALA A 128 -18.63 -12.56 12.55
C ALA A 128 -17.12 -12.53 12.81
N ASP A 129 -16.80 -12.78 14.06
CA ASP A 129 -15.50 -12.90 14.68
C ASP A 129 -14.60 -13.94 13.98
N LEU A 130 -13.57 -13.50 13.25
CA LEU A 130 -12.45 -14.33 12.82
C LEU A 130 -11.17 -13.48 12.73
N THR A 131 -10.57 -13.25 13.90
CA THR A 131 -9.16 -12.83 14.02
C THR A 131 -8.25 -14.01 13.66
N ALA A 132 -8.17 -14.33 12.37
CA ALA A 132 -7.21 -15.31 11.86
C ALA A 132 -5.88 -14.61 11.54
N GLN A 133 -4.84 -15.06 12.22
CA GLN A 133 -3.46 -14.56 12.19
C GLN A 133 -2.85 -14.69 10.78
N ILE A 134 -2.13 -13.65 10.34
CA ILE A 134 -1.47 -13.59 9.03
C ILE A 134 -0.26 -14.54 9.01
N PRO A 135 -0.09 -15.38 7.98
CA PRO A 135 1.13 -16.16 7.83
C PRO A 135 2.28 -15.33 7.24
N HIS A 136 3.46 -15.47 7.83
CA HIS A 136 4.72 -14.84 7.42
C HIS A 136 5.10 -15.14 5.95
N VAL A 137 5.74 -14.18 5.27
CA VAL A 137 6.17 -14.22 3.86
C VAL A 137 6.97 -15.49 3.50
N GLU A 138 7.71 -16.06 4.46
CA GLU A 138 8.39 -17.34 4.32
C GLU A 138 7.45 -18.49 3.91
N ARG A 139 6.19 -18.47 4.36
CA ARG A 139 5.21 -19.50 4.00
C ARG A 139 4.88 -19.46 2.51
N ILE A 140 4.76 -18.27 1.91
CA ILE A 140 4.44 -18.13 0.48
C ILE A 140 5.62 -18.61 -0.38
N ALA A 141 6.85 -18.28 0.01
CA ALA A 141 8.05 -18.78 -0.66
C ALA A 141 8.20 -20.30 -0.51
N ALA A 142 7.93 -20.85 0.69
CA ALA A 142 7.93 -22.27 0.96
C ALA A 142 6.83 -23.02 0.17
N GLU A 143 5.67 -22.42 -0.01
CA GLU A 143 4.56 -22.99 -0.77
C GLU A 143 4.89 -23.05 -2.28
N HIS A 144 5.56 -22.03 -2.82
CA HIS A 144 6.06 -22.06 -4.20
C HIS A 144 7.20 -23.07 -4.40
N ALA A 145 8.13 -23.18 -3.45
CA ALA A 145 9.19 -24.18 -3.48
C ALA A 145 8.62 -25.62 -3.41
N ALA A 146 7.63 -25.85 -2.53
CA ALA A 146 6.93 -27.12 -2.42
C ALA A 146 6.16 -27.46 -3.71
N ARG A 147 5.51 -26.48 -4.33
CA ARG A 147 4.77 -26.65 -5.58
C ARG A 147 5.69 -27.01 -6.75
N ASN A 148 6.86 -26.39 -6.84
CA ASN A 148 7.89 -26.73 -7.84
C ASN A 148 8.50 -28.11 -7.59
N ALA A 149 8.74 -28.49 -6.33
CA ALA A 149 9.22 -29.83 -5.98
C ALA A 149 8.20 -30.93 -6.30
N LEU A 150 6.91 -30.67 -6.08
CA LEU A 150 5.82 -31.61 -6.40
C LEU A 150 5.68 -31.81 -7.92
N ALA A 151 5.79 -30.73 -8.70
CA ALA A 151 5.82 -30.78 -10.15
C ALA A 151 7.03 -31.55 -10.69
N ALA A 152 8.22 -31.35 -10.10
CA ALA A 152 9.42 -32.11 -10.44
C ALA A 152 9.31 -33.61 -10.12
N ALA A 153 8.47 -33.98 -9.14
CA ALA A 153 8.17 -35.36 -8.77
C ALA A 153 7.03 -36.00 -9.58
N GLY A 154 6.44 -35.30 -10.56
CA GLY A 154 5.32 -35.80 -11.36
C GLY A 154 4.01 -35.96 -10.58
N LEU A 155 3.91 -35.33 -9.41
CA LEU A 155 2.74 -35.34 -8.55
C LEU A 155 1.98 -34.02 -8.73
N THR A 156 0.67 -34.08 -8.97
CA THR A 156 -0.17 -32.88 -9.08
C THR A 156 -0.64 -32.45 -7.70
N VAL A 157 -0.57 -31.15 -7.40
CA VAL A 157 -1.18 -30.57 -6.20
C VAL A 157 -2.68 -30.92 -6.22
N PRO A 158 -3.28 -31.39 -5.12
CA PRO A 158 -4.74 -31.56 -5.07
C PRO A 158 -5.41 -30.25 -5.46
N GLU A 159 -6.36 -30.33 -6.39
CA GLU A 159 -7.11 -29.18 -6.89
C GLU A 159 -7.65 -28.39 -5.68
N ALA A 160 -7.25 -27.11 -5.60
CA ALA A 160 -7.69 -26.24 -4.53
C ALA A 160 -9.22 -26.20 -4.53
N PRO A 161 -9.88 -26.16 -3.35
CA PRO A 161 -11.33 -26.22 -3.27
C PRO A 161 -11.95 -25.17 -4.20
N SER A 162 -12.88 -25.61 -5.05
CA SER A 162 -13.60 -24.81 -6.05
C SER A 162 -14.60 -23.83 -5.41
N GLY A 163 -14.07 -22.92 -4.60
CA GLY A 163 -14.82 -21.88 -3.90
C GLY A 163 -14.16 -20.51 -4.02
N PRO A 164 -14.92 -19.44 -3.75
CA PRO A 164 -14.41 -18.06 -3.78
C PRO A 164 -13.16 -17.93 -2.91
N ARG A 165 -12.04 -17.51 -3.51
CA ARG A 165 -10.78 -17.35 -2.77
C ARG A 165 -10.81 -16.01 -2.04
N VAL A 166 -10.84 -16.05 -0.71
CA VAL A 166 -10.77 -14.84 0.11
C VAL A 166 -9.31 -14.46 0.32
N ARG A 167 -8.95 -13.19 0.04
CA ARG A 167 -7.67 -12.59 0.42
C ARG A 167 -7.90 -11.50 1.47
N THR A 168 -6.97 -11.39 2.42
CA THR A 168 -6.93 -10.23 3.33
C THR A 168 -6.13 -9.12 2.67
N VAL A 169 -6.71 -7.92 2.62
CA VAL A 169 -6.09 -6.72 2.06
C VAL A 169 -5.77 -5.77 3.21
N ASN A 170 -4.56 -5.22 3.20
CA ASN A 170 -4.10 -4.18 4.10
C ASN A 170 -3.82 -2.92 3.29
N ALA A 171 -4.49 -1.81 3.57
CA ALA A 171 -4.21 -0.54 2.91
C ALA A 171 -4.01 0.58 3.93
N PRO A 172 -2.92 1.37 3.83
CA PRO A 172 -2.73 2.50 4.70
C PRO A 172 -3.77 3.58 4.40
N VAL A 173 -4.32 4.15 5.46
CA VAL A 173 -5.22 5.29 5.40
C VAL A 173 -4.38 6.55 5.26
N LEU A 174 -4.28 7.06 4.03
CA LEU A 174 -3.46 8.22 3.69
C LEU A 174 -4.25 9.53 3.83
N LEU A 175 -3.61 10.51 4.45
CA LEU A 175 -4.03 11.90 4.47
C LEU A 175 -3.51 12.64 3.22
N PRO A 176 -4.00 13.86 2.93
CA PRO A 176 -3.49 14.66 1.82
C PRO A 176 -1.97 14.78 1.82
N PRO A 177 -1.34 14.86 0.63
CA PRO A 177 0.11 14.86 0.52
C PRO A 177 0.72 16.07 1.21
N VAL A 178 1.83 15.84 1.90
CA VAL A 178 2.62 16.86 2.58
C VAL A 178 3.82 17.27 1.73
N ARG A 179 4.30 18.50 1.95
CA ARG A 179 5.52 19.01 1.34
C ARG A 179 6.62 19.05 2.39
N LEU A 180 7.78 18.51 2.05
CA LEU A 180 9.00 18.65 2.83
C LEU A 180 9.66 19.97 2.42
N ALA A 181 9.98 20.84 3.40
CA ALA A 181 10.54 22.17 3.19
C ALA A 181 11.69 22.44 4.17
#